data_AF-A0A3C0J383-F1
#
_entry.id   AF-A0A3C0J383-F1
#
_cell.length_a   1.000
_cell.length_b   1.000
_cell.length_c   1.000
_cell.angle_alpha   90.00
_cell.angle_beta   90.00
_cell.angle_gamma   90.00
#
_symmetry.space_group_name_H-M   'P 1'
#
loop_
_entity.id
_entity.type
_entity.pdbx_description
1 polymer ?
#
loop_
_entity_poly.entity_id
_entity_poly.type
_entity_poly.pdbx_seq_one_letter_code
_entity_poly.pdbx_strand_id
1 'polypeptide(L)'
;LTTDLSSMAWPHWVGLTAWTAAGLAMQWVTLKWRFASKYIDGEPTVVIMNGKIMEGAMRKLRYRASDLMEQLRVKDVFDIGEVEFAIFETNGTLSVLKKTQFQPVTRGDMSIPTHYQGIGTELIYSGVIFDQNLKQVHLDRPWLEAELRKQGVVDSSDVFLAVLDTSGNLYVDTYRDRVESPVDTGDFPGPY
;
A
#
# COMPACT_ATOMS: atom_id res chain seq x y z
N LEU A 1 -20.19 37.14 4.20
CA LEU A 1 -20.03 36.36 2.94
C LEU A 1 -21.38 35.70 2.66
N THR A 2 -22.33 36.46 2.13
CA THR A 2 -23.66 35.98 1.73
C THR A 2 -23.53 35.35 0.35
N THR A 3 -23.70 34.04 0.22
CA THR A 3 -23.84 33.38 -1.08
C THR A 3 -25.15 33.85 -1.71
N ASP A 4 -25.03 34.64 -2.76
CA ASP A 4 -26.16 35.12 -3.54
C ASP A 4 -26.82 33.93 -4.28
N LEU A 5 -28.03 33.56 -3.85
CA LEU A 5 -28.83 32.48 -4.46
C LEU A 5 -29.45 32.88 -5.81
N SER A 6 -29.20 34.11 -6.29
CA SER A 6 -29.73 34.60 -7.57
C SER A 6 -28.90 34.20 -8.79
N SER A 7 -27.69 33.66 -8.62
CA SER A 7 -26.92 33.13 -9.74
C SER A 7 -27.60 31.86 -10.27
N MET A 8 -28.12 31.91 -11.49
CA MET A 8 -28.67 30.72 -12.17
C MET A 8 -27.65 29.58 -12.10
N ALA A 9 -28.03 28.39 -11.64
CA ALA A 9 -27.09 27.28 -11.44
C ALA A 9 -26.51 26.72 -12.75
N TRP A 10 -27.10 27.06 -13.90
CA TRP A 10 -26.77 26.53 -15.22
C TRP A 10 -25.31 26.72 -15.66
N PRO A 11 -24.67 27.90 -15.53
CA PRO A 11 -23.28 28.10 -15.93
C PRO A 11 -22.30 27.24 -15.13
N HIS A 12 -22.61 26.92 -13.86
CA HIS A 12 -21.79 26.01 -13.06
C HIS A 12 -21.80 24.59 -13.62
N TRP A 13 -22.97 24.09 -14.06
CA TRP A 13 -23.08 22.78 -14.71
C TRP A 13 -22.42 22.73 -16.07
N VAL A 14 -22.55 23.80 -16.86
CA VAL A 14 -21.83 23.92 -18.15
C VAL A 14 -20.32 23.94 -17.92
N GLY A 15 -19.84 24.68 -16.92
CA GLY A 15 -18.43 24.71 -16.55
C GLY A 15 -17.91 23.34 -16.09
N LEU A 16 -18.65 22.66 -15.21
CA LEU A 16 -18.29 21.34 -14.70
C LEU A 16 -18.27 20.27 -15.79
N THR A 17 -19.27 20.27 -16.67
CA THR A 17 -19.35 19.32 -17.80
C THR A 17 -18.24 19.57 -18.82
N ALA A 18 -17.96 20.83 -19.15
CA ALA A 18 -16.87 21.19 -20.05
C ALA A 18 -15.49 20.79 -19.48
N TRP A 19 -15.24 21.06 -18.20
CA TRP A 19 -14.01 20.65 -17.52
C TRP A 19 -13.85 19.13 -17.49
N THR A 20 -14.92 18.41 -17.14
CA THR A 20 -14.91 16.94 -17.10
C THR A 20 -14.66 16.34 -18.48
N ALA A 21 -15.34 16.86 -19.51
CA ALA A 21 -15.13 16.44 -20.89
C ALA A 21 -13.70 16.72 -21.37
N ALA A 22 -13.12 17.87 -21.02
CA ALA A 22 -11.74 18.20 -21.32
C ALA A 22 -10.76 17.23 -20.64
N GLY A 23 -10.98 16.88 -19.38
CA GLY A 23 -10.18 15.89 -18.65
C GLY A 23 -10.24 14.50 -19.30
N LEU A 24 -11.44 14.02 -19.64
CA LEU A 24 -11.62 12.73 -20.33
C LEU A 24 -11.01 12.73 -21.73
N ALA A 25 -11.13 13.84 -22.47
CA ALA A 25 -10.50 14.00 -23.76
C ALA A 25 -8.96 13.93 -23.64
N MET A 26 -8.39 14.63 -22.65
CA MET A 26 -6.95 14.57 -22.39
C MET A 26 -6.49 13.16 -22.02
N GLN A 27 -7.21 12.47 -21.13
CA GLN A 27 -6.94 11.07 -20.77
C GLN A 27 -7.01 10.14 -21.99
N TRP A 28 -8.02 10.31 -22.84
CA TRP A 28 -8.14 9.51 -24.06
C TRP A 28 -6.99 9.77 -25.03
N VAL A 29 -6.57 11.03 -25.17
CA VAL A 29 -5.42 11.43 -25.99
C VAL A 29 -4.13 10.81 -25.46
N THR A 30 -3.85 10.86 -24.15
CA THR A 30 -2.63 10.25 -23.58
C THR A 30 -2.64 8.73 -23.71
N LEU A 31 -3.79 8.07 -23.49
CA LEU A 31 -3.93 6.62 -23.67
C LEU A 31 -3.68 6.15 -25.11
N LYS A 32 -4.07 6.94 -26.11
CA LYS A 32 -3.96 6.57 -27.53
C LYS A 32 -2.65 7.02 -28.16
N TRP A 33 -2.08 8.14 -27.71
CA TRP A 33 -0.94 8.76 -28.36
C TRP A 33 0.29 8.82 -27.46
N ARG A 34 1.23 7.90 -27.71
CA ARG A 34 2.46 7.75 -26.92
C ARG A 34 3.29 9.04 -26.80
N PHE A 35 3.30 9.87 -27.84
CA PHE A 35 4.00 11.16 -27.78
C PHE A 35 3.32 12.13 -26.80
N ALA A 36 1.99 12.21 -26.85
CA ALA A 36 1.23 13.04 -25.91
C ALA A 36 1.40 12.52 -24.47
N SER A 37 1.35 11.20 -24.24
CA SER A 37 1.62 10.63 -22.92
C SER A 37 3.02 10.97 -22.42
N LYS A 38 4.07 10.79 -23.22
CA LYS A 38 5.44 11.17 -22.81
C LYS A 38 5.60 12.64 -22.48
N TYR A 39 4.89 13.53 -23.18
CA TYR A 39 4.97 14.97 -22.96
C TYR A 39 4.14 15.44 -21.77
N ILE A 40 2.95 14.83 -21.56
CA ILE A 40 1.98 15.23 -20.52
C ILE A 40 2.23 14.45 -19.21
N ASP A 41 2.29 13.12 -19.29
CA ASP A 41 2.48 12.23 -18.14
C ASP A 41 3.96 12.07 -17.76
N GLY A 42 4.88 12.40 -18.69
CA GLY A 42 6.31 12.24 -18.53
C GLY A 42 6.81 10.83 -18.87
N GLU A 43 8.10 10.58 -18.65
CA GLU A 43 8.66 9.24 -18.70
C GLU A 43 9.71 9.02 -17.59
N PRO A 44 9.77 7.82 -16.99
CA PRO A 44 10.80 7.50 -16.04
C PRO A 44 12.16 7.62 -16.72
N THR A 45 13.10 8.27 -16.05
CA THR A 45 14.39 8.65 -16.63
C THR A 45 15.53 8.15 -15.76
N VAL A 46 16.46 7.42 -16.37
CA VAL A 46 17.65 6.92 -15.67
C VAL A 46 18.60 8.10 -15.37
N VAL A 47 18.87 8.32 -14.08
CA VAL A 47 19.76 9.39 -13.59
C VAL A 47 21.10 8.84 -13.06
N ILE A 48 21.16 7.56 -12.70
CA ILE A 48 22.41 6.82 -12.48
C ILE A 48 22.34 5.52 -13.27
N MET A 49 23.39 5.20 -14.02
CA MET A 49 23.52 3.96 -14.79
C MET A 49 24.93 3.40 -14.63
N ASN A 50 25.02 2.14 -14.22
CA ASN A 50 26.29 1.45 -13.93
C ASN A 50 27.18 2.26 -12.96
N GLY A 51 26.57 2.82 -11.91
CA GLY A 51 27.23 3.67 -10.92
C GLY A 51 27.73 5.03 -11.43
N LYS A 52 27.37 5.44 -12.65
CA LYS A 52 27.71 6.77 -13.20
C LYS A 52 26.48 7.67 -13.25
N ILE A 53 26.66 8.92 -12.83
CA ILE A 53 25.61 9.94 -12.92
C ILE A 53 25.38 10.29 -14.39
N MET A 54 24.11 10.35 -14.81
CA MET A 54 23.69 10.70 -16.16
C MET A 54 23.38 12.21 -16.23
N GLU A 55 24.41 13.06 -16.26
CA GLU A 55 24.24 14.52 -16.17
C GLU A 55 23.41 15.10 -17.34
N GLY A 56 23.50 14.46 -18.51
CA GLY A 56 22.67 14.81 -19.67
C GLY A 56 21.18 14.60 -19.43
N ALA A 57 20.81 13.51 -18.75
CA ALA A 57 19.43 13.22 -18.39
C ALA A 57 18.95 14.15 -17.28
N MET A 58 19.77 14.33 -16.24
CA MET A 58 19.48 15.25 -15.13
C MET A 58 19.26 16.69 -15.60
N ARG A 59 20.07 17.17 -16.55
CA ARG A 59 19.92 18.50 -17.15
C ARG A 59 18.58 18.68 -17.88
N LYS A 60 18.10 17.65 -18.59
CA LYS A 60 16.78 17.69 -19.26
C LYS A 60 15.64 17.76 -18.23
N LEU A 61 15.81 17.07 -17.11
CA LEU A 61 14.86 17.08 -15.99
C LEU A 61 14.97 18.33 -15.09
N ARG A 62 15.99 19.18 -15.29
CA ARG A 62 16.36 20.25 -14.34
C ARG A 62 16.62 19.73 -12.92
N TYR A 63 17.06 18.49 -12.81
CA TYR A 63 17.34 17.79 -11.56
C TYR A 63 18.80 18.00 -11.16
N ARG A 64 19.05 18.52 -9.96
CA ARG A 64 20.41 18.86 -9.51
C ARG A 64 21.07 17.68 -8.80
N ALA A 65 22.39 17.72 -8.69
CA ALA A 65 23.14 16.76 -7.89
C ALA A 65 22.72 16.81 -6.41
N SER A 66 22.39 17.99 -5.87
CA SER A 66 21.84 18.14 -4.51
C SER A 66 20.55 17.34 -4.34
N ASP A 67 19.65 17.43 -5.31
CA ASP A 67 18.33 16.80 -5.28
C ASP A 67 18.48 15.28 -5.38
N LEU A 68 19.39 14.81 -6.25
CA LEU A 68 19.76 13.40 -6.34
C LEU A 68 20.30 12.87 -5.01
N MET A 69 21.25 13.57 -4.39
CA MET A 69 21.80 13.15 -3.10
C MET A 69 20.77 13.18 -1.98
N GLU A 70 19.85 14.15 -1.98
CA GLU A 70 18.73 14.20 -1.03
C GLU A 70 17.80 13.00 -1.19
N GLN A 71 17.36 12.70 -2.41
CA GLN A 71 16.48 11.57 -2.70
C GLN A 71 17.14 10.22 -2.43
N LEU A 72 18.45 10.09 -2.67
CA LEU A 72 19.21 8.90 -2.28
C LEU A 72 19.17 8.68 -0.76
N ARG A 73 19.32 9.75 0.04
CA ARG A 73 19.19 9.65 1.51
C ARG A 73 17.78 9.31 1.97
N VAL A 74 16.75 9.82 1.31
CA VAL A 74 15.34 9.43 1.55
C VAL A 74 15.12 7.93 1.28
N LYS A 75 15.98 7.30 0.48
CA LYS A 75 15.98 5.86 0.16
C LYS A 75 17.02 5.07 0.98
N ASP A 76 17.50 5.63 2.09
CA ASP A 76 18.51 5.04 2.96
C ASP A 76 19.84 4.70 2.24
N VAL A 77 20.21 5.54 1.27
CA VAL A 77 21.48 5.45 0.54
C VAL A 77 22.30 6.72 0.75
N PHE A 78 23.29 6.64 1.65
CA PHE A 78 24.16 7.78 1.99
C PHE A 78 25.41 7.84 1.11
N ASP A 79 25.91 6.70 0.64
CA ASP A 79 27.02 6.61 -0.30
C ASP A 79 26.50 6.32 -1.72
N ILE A 80 26.70 7.28 -2.63
CA ILE A 80 26.36 7.12 -4.04
C ILE A 80 27.17 5.99 -4.71
N GLY A 81 28.34 5.64 -4.16
CA GLY A 81 29.15 4.51 -4.58
C GLY A 81 28.44 3.16 -4.44
N GLU A 82 27.40 3.07 -3.60
CA GLU A 82 26.57 1.87 -3.46
C GLU A 82 25.55 1.69 -4.59
N VAL A 83 25.28 2.73 -5.37
CA VAL A 83 24.20 2.73 -6.37
C VAL A 83 24.69 2.13 -7.69
N GLU A 84 23.94 1.17 -8.22
CA GLU A 84 24.15 0.62 -9.56
C GLU A 84 23.26 1.35 -10.58
N PHE A 85 21.97 1.49 -10.26
CA PHE A 85 21.00 2.25 -11.04
C PHE A 85 20.14 3.15 -10.15
N ALA A 86 19.78 4.32 -10.68
CA ALA A 86 18.73 5.15 -10.10
C ALA A 86 17.83 5.71 -11.22
N ILE A 87 16.52 5.58 -11.03
CA ILE A 87 15.49 6.00 -11.98
C ILE A 87 14.65 7.07 -11.31
N PHE A 88 14.55 8.23 -11.95
CA PHE A 88 13.65 9.30 -11.55
C PHE A 88 12.28 9.04 -12.16
N GLU A 89 11.28 8.79 -11.30
CA GLU A 89 9.93 8.41 -11.67
C GLU A 89 9.06 9.63 -12.00
N THR A 90 7.96 9.44 -12.73
CA THR A 90 7.05 10.52 -13.15
C THR A 90 6.32 11.20 -11.98
N ASN A 91 6.20 10.51 -10.84
CA ASN A 91 5.65 11.06 -9.60
C ASN A 91 6.69 11.88 -8.79
N GLY A 92 7.90 12.09 -9.32
CA GLY A 92 8.97 12.84 -8.66
C GLY A 92 9.77 12.05 -7.62
N THR A 93 9.52 10.75 -7.48
CA THR A 93 10.27 9.88 -6.56
C THR A 93 11.47 9.24 -7.25
N LEU A 94 12.44 8.79 -6.45
CA LEU A 94 13.60 8.06 -6.94
C LEU A 94 13.47 6.56 -6.63
N SER A 95 13.62 5.73 -7.64
CA SER A 95 13.82 4.28 -7.50
C SER A 95 15.32 3.98 -7.53
N VAL A 96 15.82 3.18 -6.59
CA VAL A 96 17.26 2.93 -6.42
C VAL A 96 17.53 1.43 -6.41
N LEU A 97 18.45 1.00 -7.26
CA LEU A 97 19.03 -0.33 -7.23
C LEU A 97 20.47 -0.21 -6.72
N LYS A 98 20.73 -0.75 -5.52
CA LYS A 98 22.09 -0.88 -4.99
C LYS A 98 22.86 -1.96 -5.74
N LYS A 99 24.19 -1.84 -5.78
CA LYS A 99 25.09 -2.92 -6.23
C LYS A 99 24.91 -4.15 -5.35
N THR A 100 25.09 -5.33 -5.92
CA THR A 100 24.83 -6.62 -5.25
C THR A 100 25.49 -6.73 -3.88
N GLN A 101 26.73 -6.25 -3.73
CA GLN A 101 27.47 -6.30 -2.46
C GLN A 101 26.88 -5.44 -1.32
N PHE A 102 25.97 -4.50 -1.64
CA PHE A 102 25.30 -3.63 -0.68
C PHE A 102 23.80 -3.95 -0.55
N GLN A 103 23.31 -5.01 -1.21
CA GLN A 103 21.94 -5.47 -1.06
C GLN A 103 21.79 -6.32 0.22
N PRO A 104 20.64 -6.27 0.90
CA PRO A 104 20.40 -7.13 2.05
C PRO A 104 20.36 -8.60 1.61
N VAL A 105 20.92 -9.48 2.44
CA VAL A 105 20.90 -10.93 2.22
C VAL A 105 19.46 -11.44 2.35
N THR A 106 19.02 -12.24 1.39
CA THR A 106 17.70 -12.90 1.42
C THR A 106 17.79 -14.30 2.02
N ARG A 107 16.65 -14.86 2.45
CA ARG A 107 16.58 -16.27 2.91
C ARG A 107 17.05 -17.24 1.82
N GLY A 108 16.83 -16.90 0.54
CA GLY A 108 17.29 -17.67 -0.62
C GLY A 108 18.81 -17.72 -0.73
N ASP A 109 19.50 -16.59 -0.52
CA ASP A 109 20.97 -16.54 -0.54
C ASP A 109 21.61 -17.43 0.53
N MET A 110 20.94 -17.55 1.68
CA MET A 110 21.38 -18.40 2.80
C MET A 110 20.88 -19.85 2.70
N SER A 111 20.13 -20.21 1.64
CA SER A 111 19.49 -21.52 1.51
C SER A 111 18.64 -21.92 2.74
N ILE A 112 18.01 -20.94 3.40
CA ILE A 112 17.15 -21.19 4.56
C ILE A 112 15.79 -21.68 4.06
N PRO A 113 15.28 -22.84 4.54
CA PRO A 113 13.96 -23.33 4.16
C PRO A 113 12.85 -22.32 4.45
N THR A 114 11.96 -22.15 3.48
CA THR A 114 10.79 -21.28 3.56
C THR A 114 9.52 -22.10 3.47
N HIS A 115 8.53 -21.75 4.29
CA HIS A 115 7.16 -22.23 4.13
C HIS A 115 6.31 -21.08 3.57
N TYR A 116 5.24 -21.44 2.86
CA TYR A 116 4.33 -20.45 2.31
C TYR A 116 3.63 -19.69 3.44
N GLN A 117 3.80 -18.37 3.46
CA GLN A 117 3.08 -17.47 4.34
C GLN A 117 2.27 -16.51 3.46
N GLY A 118 0.96 -16.72 3.43
CA GLY A 118 0.02 -15.85 2.70
C GLY A 118 -0.83 -15.01 3.65
N ILE A 119 -1.86 -14.38 3.09
CA ILE A 119 -2.83 -13.61 3.88
C ILE A 119 -3.79 -14.59 4.55
N GLY A 120 -4.09 -14.35 5.83
CA GLY A 120 -5.08 -15.12 6.57
C GLY A 120 -6.49 -14.91 6.01
N THR A 121 -7.36 -15.90 6.21
CA THR A 121 -8.77 -15.84 5.80
C THR A 121 -9.64 -15.52 7.01
N GLU A 122 -10.39 -14.43 6.94
CA GLU A 122 -11.37 -14.06 7.97
C GLU A 122 -12.55 -15.04 7.95
N LEU A 123 -12.80 -15.72 9.07
CA LEU A 123 -13.90 -16.68 9.21
C LEU A 123 -15.08 -16.11 9.99
N ILE A 124 -14.80 -15.22 10.95
CA ILE A 124 -15.82 -14.51 11.73
C ILE A 124 -15.44 -13.04 11.82
N TYR A 125 -16.41 -12.16 11.61
CA TYR A 125 -16.29 -10.76 11.95
C TYR A 125 -17.59 -10.26 12.58
N SER A 126 -17.47 -9.57 13.72
CA SER A 126 -18.57 -9.03 14.49
C SER A 126 -19.70 -10.04 14.76
N GLY A 127 -19.33 -11.24 15.18
CA GLY A 127 -20.24 -12.32 15.48
C GLY A 127 -20.78 -13.11 14.28
N VAL A 128 -20.51 -12.66 13.05
CA VAL A 128 -21.04 -13.24 11.82
C VAL A 128 -20.03 -14.18 11.17
N ILE A 129 -20.43 -15.45 10.97
CA ILE A 129 -19.63 -16.45 10.26
C ILE A 129 -19.75 -16.26 8.74
N PHE A 130 -18.60 -16.22 8.05
CA PHE A 130 -18.52 -16.14 6.59
C PHE A 130 -18.38 -17.53 5.95
N ASP A 131 -19.52 -18.16 5.59
CA ASP A 131 -19.55 -19.47 4.94
C ASP A 131 -18.73 -19.55 3.65
N GLN A 132 -18.72 -18.48 2.87
CA GLN A 132 -17.97 -18.44 1.62
C GLN A 132 -16.47 -18.57 1.87
N ASN A 133 -15.98 -17.94 2.95
CA ASN A 133 -14.58 -17.97 3.33
C ASN A 133 -14.18 -19.34 3.87
N LEU A 134 -15.05 -19.96 4.69
CA LEU A 134 -14.89 -21.37 5.11
C LEU A 134 -14.76 -22.30 3.89
N LYS A 135 -15.64 -22.17 2.90
CA LYS A 135 -15.57 -22.97 1.65
C LYS A 135 -14.29 -22.74 0.86
N GLN A 136 -13.80 -21.49 0.80
CA GLN A 136 -12.56 -21.15 0.10
C GLN A 136 -11.33 -21.83 0.73
N VAL A 137 -11.33 -22.00 2.05
CA VAL A 137 -10.26 -22.73 2.78
C VAL A 137 -10.57 -24.21 2.97
N HIS A 138 -11.61 -24.72 2.31
CA HIS A 138 -12.05 -26.12 2.38
C HIS A 138 -12.43 -26.60 3.80
N LEU A 139 -12.97 -25.68 4.61
CA LEU A 139 -13.47 -25.95 5.95
C LEU A 139 -14.98 -25.73 6.01
N ASP A 140 -15.59 -26.17 7.10
CA ASP A 140 -17.01 -26.07 7.34
C ASP A 140 -17.32 -25.49 8.73
N ARG A 141 -18.60 -25.20 8.98
CA ARG A 141 -19.06 -24.67 10.26
C ARG A 141 -18.75 -25.62 11.44
N PRO A 142 -18.97 -26.94 11.34
CA PRO A 142 -18.58 -27.87 12.40
C PRO A 142 -17.11 -27.78 12.80
N TRP A 143 -16.20 -27.65 11.84
CA TRP A 143 -14.79 -27.43 12.12
C TRP A 143 -14.56 -26.13 12.90
N LEU A 144 -15.17 -25.02 12.45
CA LEU A 144 -15.02 -23.71 13.09
C LEU A 144 -15.56 -23.73 14.53
N GLU A 145 -16.75 -24.30 14.74
CA GLU A 145 -17.35 -24.44 16.06
C GLU A 145 -16.50 -25.31 16.99
N ALA A 146 -15.89 -26.38 16.48
CA ALA A 146 -14.98 -27.20 17.26
C ALA A 146 -13.72 -26.42 17.67
N GLU A 147 -13.17 -25.60 16.77
CA GLU A 147 -11.99 -24.79 17.04
C GLU A 147 -12.27 -23.66 18.04
N LEU A 148 -13.41 -22.97 17.91
CA LEU A 148 -13.88 -21.99 18.89
C LEU A 148 -14.04 -22.60 20.29
N ARG A 149 -14.61 -23.81 20.38
CA ARG A 149 -14.78 -24.51 21.67
C ARG A 149 -13.47 -24.87 22.34
N LYS A 150 -12.42 -25.23 21.58
CA LYS A 150 -11.08 -25.45 22.14
C LYS A 150 -10.52 -24.20 22.82
N GLN A 151 -10.91 -23.02 22.35
CA GLN A 151 -10.53 -21.73 22.89
C GLN A 151 -11.55 -21.20 23.93
N GLY A 152 -12.52 -22.02 24.34
CA GLY A 152 -13.51 -21.68 25.37
C GLY A 152 -14.66 -20.81 24.88
N VAL A 153 -14.80 -20.60 23.57
CA VAL A 153 -15.89 -19.84 22.95
C VAL A 153 -17.04 -20.78 22.61
N VAL A 154 -18.24 -20.47 23.09
CA VAL A 154 -19.44 -21.30 22.92
C VAL A 154 -20.28 -20.84 21.74
N ASP A 155 -20.43 -19.53 21.56
CA ASP A 155 -21.25 -18.91 20.53
C ASP A 155 -20.39 -18.00 19.65
N SER A 156 -20.58 -18.05 18.33
CA SER A 156 -19.85 -17.20 17.40
C SER A 156 -20.16 -15.71 17.60
N SER A 157 -21.34 -15.37 18.14
CA SER A 157 -21.73 -13.98 18.43
C SER A 157 -20.83 -13.28 19.47
N ASP A 158 -20.14 -14.06 20.30
CA ASP A 158 -19.15 -13.53 21.27
C ASP A 158 -17.79 -13.19 20.60
N VAL A 159 -17.59 -13.59 19.34
CA VAL A 159 -16.33 -13.40 18.60
C VAL A 159 -16.37 -12.08 17.82
N PHE A 160 -15.43 -11.19 18.12
CA PHE A 160 -15.22 -9.96 17.35
C PHE A 160 -14.52 -10.27 16.01
N LEU A 161 -13.47 -11.10 16.06
CA LEU A 161 -12.69 -11.46 14.88
C LEU A 161 -12.15 -12.89 15.00
N ALA A 162 -12.29 -13.69 13.95
CA ALA A 162 -11.56 -14.94 13.81
C ALA A 162 -10.87 -15.02 12.45
N VAL A 163 -9.57 -15.28 12.43
CA VAL A 163 -8.75 -15.35 11.21
C VAL A 163 -7.95 -16.64 11.19
N LEU A 164 -8.04 -17.37 10.09
CA LEU A 164 -7.24 -18.56 9.84
C LEU A 164 -5.99 -18.19 9.04
N ASP A 165 -4.80 -18.41 9.60
CA ASP A 165 -3.56 -18.20 8.88
C ASP A 165 -3.28 -19.33 7.85
N THR A 166 -2.28 -19.13 6.98
CA THR A 166 -1.91 -20.16 5.99
C THR A 166 -1.17 -21.37 6.57
N SER A 167 -0.88 -21.35 7.87
CA SER A 167 -0.33 -22.48 8.62
C SER A 167 -1.42 -23.32 9.30
N GLY A 168 -2.68 -22.89 9.22
CA GLY A 168 -3.84 -23.55 9.82
C GLY A 168 -4.14 -23.13 11.26
N ASN A 169 -3.49 -22.09 11.79
CA ASN A 169 -3.78 -21.58 13.13
C ASN A 169 -4.96 -20.61 13.07
N LEU A 170 -5.97 -20.85 13.92
CA LEU A 170 -7.11 -19.95 14.10
C LEU A 170 -6.83 -18.95 15.21
N TYR A 171 -6.62 -17.69 14.84
CA TYR A 171 -6.67 -16.57 15.78
C TYR A 171 -8.12 -16.23 16.08
N VAL A 172 -8.47 -16.03 17.35
CA VAL A 172 -9.81 -15.66 17.80
C VAL A 172 -9.70 -14.53 18.81
N ASP A 173 -10.46 -13.47 18.57
CA ASP A 173 -10.63 -12.31 19.44
C ASP A 173 -12.11 -12.19 19.80
N THR A 174 -12.41 -12.02 21.08
CA THR A 174 -13.78 -11.99 21.60
C THR A 174 -14.12 -10.63 22.16
N TYR A 175 -15.38 -10.20 22.08
CA TYR A 175 -15.82 -8.89 22.61
C TYR A 175 -15.55 -8.69 24.11
N ARG A 176 -15.42 -9.78 24.88
CA ARG A 176 -15.08 -9.73 26.30
C ARG A 176 -13.62 -10.05 26.47
N ASP A 177 -12.79 -9.04 26.27
CA ASP A 177 -11.35 -9.13 26.48
C ASP A 177 -11.03 -9.49 27.93
N ARG A 178 -10.30 -10.60 28.11
CA ARG A 178 -9.67 -10.95 29.38
C ARG A 178 -8.23 -10.43 29.42
N VAL A 179 -8.04 -9.15 29.07
CA VAL A 179 -6.73 -8.51 29.24
C VAL A 179 -6.62 -8.13 30.72
N GLU A 180 -5.88 -8.94 31.49
CA GLU A 180 -5.75 -8.77 32.95
C GLU A 180 -5.08 -7.45 33.35
N SER A 181 -4.37 -6.78 32.43
CA SER A 181 -3.72 -5.48 32.65
C SER A 181 -3.49 -4.76 31.32
N PRO A 182 -4.49 -4.05 30.78
CA PRO A 182 -4.28 -3.23 29.60
C PRO A 182 -3.25 -2.15 29.94
N VAL A 183 -2.18 -2.06 29.15
CA VAL A 183 -1.22 -0.96 29.25
C VAL A 183 -1.92 0.27 28.69
N ASP A 184 -2.38 1.16 29.57
CA ASP A 184 -2.88 2.46 29.16
C ASP A 184 -1.71 3.28 28.60
N THR A 185 -1.72 3.50 27.29
CA THR A 185 -0.76 4.36 26.60
C THR A 185 -1.29 5.79 26.44
N GLY A 186 -2.51 6.05 26.90
CA GLY A 186 -3.09 7.38 26.97
C GLY A 186 -2.45 8.20 28.08
N ASP A 187 -2.19 9.48 27.79
CA ASP A 187 -1.78 10.47 28.78
C ASP A 187 -3.00 11.23 29.36
N PHE A 188 -4.23 10.83 29.00
CA PHE A 188 -5.46 11.55 29.32
C PHE A 188 -6.45 10.72 30.15
N PRO A 189 -6.79 11.17 31.38
CA PRO A 189 -7.80 10.51 32.21
C PRO A 189 -9.20 10.97 31.79
N GLY A 190 -9.78 10.33 30.76
CA GLY A 190 -11.10 10.67 30.22
C GLY A 190 -12.17 9.60 30.46
N PRO A 191 -13.48 9.96 30.49
CA PRO A 191 -14.56 8.99 30.59
C PRO A 191 -14.91 8.53 29.17
N TYR A 192 -14.25 7.48 28.71
CA TYR A 192 -14.75 6.65 27.63
C TYR A 192 -15.45 5.42 28.22
#